data_AF-A0A1E3P3H3-F1
#
_entry.id   AF-A0A1E3P3H3-F1
#
_cell.length_a   1.000
_cell.length_b   1.000
_cell.length_c   1.000
_cell.angle_alpha   90.00
_cell.angle_beta   90.00
_cell.angle_gamma   90.00
#
_symmetry.space_group_name_H-M   'P 1'
#
loop_
_entity.id
_entity.type
_entity.pdbx_description
1 polymer ?
#
loop_
_entity_poly.entity_id
_entity_poly.type
_entity_poly.pdbx_seq_one_letter_code
_entity_poly.pdbx_strand_id
1 'polypeptide(L)'
;MSLPPANSDPRVYQIRLTTQNLYSLLFNSFQTISNLASTYNQIATASTNKVLKDDIAWLKESIDKDIEKLNALQKHLQFLNAQETITTPGELLKVFNEITDFAQLILLDDLITTLEGIGSVITEDELMIDGVGLKDVVILLKKFSISLKLAVDPLKKLKDEEVSVIQLEKSEVIITERVEDLKKRVTELENIIN
;
A
#
# COMPACT_ATOMS: atom_id res chain seq x y z
N MET A 1 11.08 16.07 -37.15
CA MET A 1 9.84 15.27 -37.27
C MET A 1 9.42 14.93 -35.85
N SER A 2 8.24 15.37 -35.40
CA SER A 2 7.73 14.99 -34.08
C SER A 2 7.41 13.50 -34.09
N LEU A 3 7.92 12.75 -33.12
CA LEU A 3 7.49 11.38 -32.91
C LEU A 3 5.95 11.38 -32.74
N PRO A 4 5.23 10.41 -33.33
CA PRO A 4 3.80 10.27 -33.07
C PRO A 4 3.57 10.14 -31.55
N PRO A 5 2.48 10.70 -31.00
CA PRO A 5 2.22 10.60 -29.56
C PRO A 5 2.21 9.11 -29.18
N ALA A 6 3.03 8.76 -28.19
CA ALA A 6 3.13 7.39 -27.71
C ALA A 6 1.78 6.99 -27.07
N ASN A 7 1.22 5.91 -27.62
CA ASN A 7 -0.09 5.29 -27.33
C ASN A 7 -1.32 6.05 -27.85
N SER A 8 -1.87 5.58 -28.98
CA SER A 8 -3.17 5.99 -29.54
C SER A 8 -4.37 5.26 -28.94
N ASP A 9 -4.15 4.30 -28.04
CA ASP A 9 -5.20 3.53 -27.39
C ASP A 9 -5.80 4.30 -26.20
N PRO A 10 -7.09 4.72 -26.25
CA PRO A 10 -7.73 5.47 -25.17
C PRO A 10 -7.79 4.70 -23.85
N ARG A 11 -7.70 3.36 -23.86
CA ARG A 11 -7.69 2.53 -22.65
C ARG A 11 -6.42 2.74 -21.84
N VAL A 12 -5.28 2.93 -22.49
CA VAL A 12 -3.99 3.19 -21.82
C VAL A 12 -4.07 4.48 -21.02
N TYR A 13 -4.62 5.54 -21.60
CA TYR A 13 -4.85 6.81 -20.91
C TYR A 13 -5.74 6.63 -19.67
N GLN A 14 -6.88 5.94 -19.84
CA GLN A 14 -7.85 5.74 -18.78
C GLN A 14 -7.30 4.90 -17.62
N ILE A 15 -6.51 3.85 -17.91
CA ILE A 15 -5.84 3.04 -16.88
C ILE A 15 -4.82 3.88 -16.11
N ARG A 16 -4.02 4.70 -16.80
CA ARG A 16 -3.06 5.60 -16.13
C ARG A 16 -3.77 6.56 -15.19
N LEU A 17 -4.82 7.23 -15.66
CA LEU A 17 -5.63 8.16 -14.87
C LEU A 17 -6.18 7.48 -13.61
N THR A 18 -6.81 6.32 -13.79
CA THR A 18 -7.47 5.58 -12.71
C THR A 18 -6.48 5.07 -11.66
N THR A 19 -5.31 4.60 -12.10
CA THR A 19 -4.31 4.01 -11.21
C THR A 19 -3.45 5.05 -10.49
N GLN A 20 -3.22 6.23 -11.08
CA GLN A 20 -2.37 7.27 -10.51
C GLN A 20 -2.83 7.71 -9.11
N ASN A 21 -4.15 7.83 -8.90
CA ASN A 21 -4.72 8.17 -7.60
C ASN A 21 -4.45 7.10 -6.53
N LEU A 22 -4.51 5.83 -6.90
CA LEU A 22 -4.26 4.71 -5.99
C LEU A 22 -2.78 4.57 -5.66
N TYR A 23 -1.91 4.68 -6.66
CA TYR A 23 -0.48 4.50 -6.48
C TYR A 23 0.12 5.51 -5.51
N SER A 24 -0.14 6.81 -5.68
CA SER A 24 0.42 7.82 -4.79
C SER A 24 0.03 7.57 -3.33
N LEU A 25 -1.23 7.19 -3.07
CA LEU A 25 -1.71 6.87 -1.72
C LEU A 25 -1.06 5.61 -1.18
N LEU A 26 -0.94 4.57 -2.01
CA LEU A 26 -0.29 3.32 -1.67
C LEU A 26 1.17 3.56 -1.23
N PHE A 27 1.97 4.22 -2.05
CA PHE A 27 3.37 4.50 -1.72
C PHE A 27 3.54 5.38 -0.48
N ASN A 28 2.70 6.41 -0.31
CA ASN A 28 2.73 7.26 0.88
C ASN A 28 2.39 6.46 2.15
N SER A 29 1.34 5.63 2.09
CA SER A 29 0.91 4.83 3.24
C SER A 29 1.99 3.86 3.74
N PHE A 30 2.84 3.35 2.85
CA PHE A 30 3.93 2.47 3.24
C PHE A 30 5.08 3.19 3.93
N GLN A 31 5.32 4.45 3.59
CA GLN A 31 6.23 5.28 4.37
C GLN A 31 5.70 5.48 5.79
N THR A 32 4.40 5.71 5.95
CA THR A 32 3.73 5.79 7.26
C THR A 32 3.90 4.49 8.05
N ILE A 33 3.72 3.33 7.41
CA ILE A 33 3.93 2.02 8.04
C ILE A 33 5.39 1.79 8.45
N SER A 34 6.36 2.23 7.65
CA SER A 34 7.79 2.19 8.02
C SER A 34 8.08 3.00 9.28
N ASN A 35 7.49 4.20 9.34
CA ASN A 35 7.66 5.09 10.49
C ASN A 35 7.03 4.46 11.73
N LEU A 36 5.85 3.83 11.61
CA LEU A 36 5.21 3.10 12.68
C LEU A 36 6.12 1.99 13.24
N ALA A 37 6.69 1.16 12.37
CA ALA A 37 7.62 0.11 12.77
C ALA A 37 8.89 0.66 13.42
N SER A 38 9.39 1.79 12.93
CA SER A 38 10.53 2.48 13.52
C SER A 38 10.22 3.02 14.92
N THR A 39 9.04 3.59 15.13
CA THR A 39 8.57 4.05 16.44
C THR A 39 8.44 2.88 17.41
N TYR A 40 7.82 1.77 16.98
CA TYR A 40 7.78 0.56 17.81
C TYR A 40 9.16 0.03 18.16
N ASN A 41 10.11 0.05 17.22
CA ASN A 41 11.47 -0.37 17.50
C ASN A 41 12.16 0.53 18.53
N GLN A 42 11.93 1.85 18.48
CA GLN A 42 12.44 2.77 19.49
C GLN A 42 11.86 2.46 20.88
N ILE A 43 10.54 2.24 20.97
CA ILE A 43 9.88 1.87 22.24
C ILE A 43 10.41 0.53 22.75
N ALA A 44 10.47 -0.47 21.88
CA ALA A 44 10.94 -1.81 22.23
C ALA A 44 12.40 -1.78 22.72
N THR A 45 13.30 -0.99 22.12
CA THR A 45 14.70 -0.90 22.58
C THR A 45 14.84 -0.40 24.01
N ALA A 46 13.89 0.38 24.52
CA ALA A 46 13.84 0.81 25.92
C ALA A 46 13.28 -0.28 26.86
N SER A 47 12.63 -1.32 26.33
CA SER A 47 12.08 -2.42 27.12
C SER A 47 13.17 -3.33 27.70
N THR A 48 12.88 -3.91 28.86
CA THR A 48 13.70 -4.97 29.47
C THR A 48 13.43 -6.34 28.83
N ASN A 49 12.31 -6.52 28.13
CA ASN A 49 11.92 -7.75 27.49
C ASN A 49 12.76 -7.99 26.21
N LYS A 50 13.66 -8.98 26.26
CA LYS A 50 14.53 -9.32 25.11
C LYS A 50 13.72 -9.84 23.91
N VAL A 51 12.73 -10.70 24.15
CA VAL A 51 11.93 -11.30 23.08
C VAL A 51 11.19 -10.21 22.31
N LEU A 52 10.57 -9.28 23.02
CA LEU A 52 9.90 -8.11 22.41
C LEU A 52 10.86 -7.29 21.53
N LYS A 53 12.08 -7.06 21.99
CA LYS A 53 13.11 -6.34 21.23
C LYS A 53 13.48 -7.08 19.94
N ASP A 54 13.73 -8.38 20.04
CA ASP A 54 14.13 -9.21 18.91
C ASP A 54 12.99 -9.30 17.87
N ASP A 55 11.75 -9.50 18.32
CA ASP A 55 10.57 -9.59 17.44
C ASP A 55 10.26 -8.28 16.71
N ILE A 56 10.32 -7.14 17.42
CA ILE A 56 10.09 -5.82 16.81
C ILE A 56 11.24 -5.41 15.89
N ALA A 57 12.49 -5.74 16.25
CA ALA A 57 13.64 -5.49 15.38
C ALA A 57 13.53 -6.31 14.08
N TRP A 58 13.14 -7.58 14.18
CA TRP A 58 12.88 -8.44 13.02
C TRP A 58 11.75 -7.88 12.15
N LEU A 59 10.64 -7.46 12.77
CA LEU A 59 9.52 -6.83 12.07
C LEU A 59 9.99 -5.60 11.29
N LYS A 60 10.77 -4.71 11.92
CA LYS A 60 11.28 -3.50 11.28
C LYS A 60 12.16 -3.85 10.07
N GLU A 61 13.08 -4.80 10.22
CA GLU A 61 13.94 -5.25 9.13
C GLU A 61 13.12 -5.83 7.96
N SER A 62 12.07 -6.60 8.26
CA SER A 62 11.18 -7.17 7.25
C SER A 62 10.47 -6.07 6.45
N ILE A 63 9.88 -5.09 7.14
CA ILE A 63 9.17 -3.98 6.50
C ILE A 63 10.12 -3.13 5.66
N ASP A 64 11.32 -2.83 6.16
CA ASP A 64 12.32 -2.07 5.41
C ASP A 64 12.66 -2.76 4.08
N LYS A 65 12.87 -4.09 4.11
CA LYS A 65 13.12 -4.90 2.90
C LYS A 65 11.95 -4.88 1.93
N ASP A 66 10.73 -4.93 2.44
CA ASP A 66 9.54 -4.91 1.59
C ASP A 66 9.29 -3.53 0.98
N ILE A 67 9.62 -2.45 1.69
CA ILE A 67 9.60 -1.09 1.15
C ILE A 67 10.67 -0.91 0.07
N GLU A 68 11.85 -1.51 0.19
CA GLU A 68 12.85 -1.48 -0.88
C GLU A 68 12.33 -2.13 -2.17
N LYS A 69 11.67 -3.29 -2.06
CA LYS A 69 11.01 -3.96 -3.21
C LYS A 69 9.92 -3.07 -3.80
N LEU A 70 9.10 -2.48 -2.94
CA LEU A 70 8.03 -1.59 -3.35
C LEU A 70 8.57 -0.35 -4.08
N ASN A 71 9.65 0.26 -3.59
CA ASN A 71 10.33 1.38 -4.25
C ASN A 71 10.91 0.98 -5.61
N ALA A 72 11.37 -0.26 -5.78
CA ALA A 72 11.79 -0.78 -7.09
C ALA A 72 10.60 -0.87 -8.06
N LEU A 73 9.44 -1.35 -7.58
CA LEU A 73 8.20 -1.38 -8.37
C LEU A 73 7.69 0.04 -8.69
N GLN A 74 7.87 1.01 -7.79
CA GLN A 74 7.53 2.40 -8.04
C GLN A 74 8.30 2.97 -9.25
N LYS A 75 9.58 2.65 -9.36
CA LYS A 75 10.41 3.07 -10.50
C LYS A 75 9.93 2.44 -11.81
N HIS A 76 9.54 1.17 -11.76
CA HIS A 76 8.94 0.49 -12.92
C HIS A 76 7.65 1.18 -13.36
N LEU A 77 6.83 1.58 -12.40
CA LEU A 77 5.60 2.30 -12.68
C LEU A 77 5.84 3.71 -13.24
N GLN A 78 6.80 4.45 -12.69
CA GLN A 78 7.18 5.77 -13.22
C GLN A 78 7.61 5.67 -14.68
N PHE A 79 8.34 4.61 -15.04
CA PHE A 79 8.68 4.32 -16.42
C PHE A 79 7.45 4.03 -17.29
N LEU A 80 6.52 3.19 -16.84
CA LEU A 80 5.29 2.88 -17.59
C LEU A 80 4.32 4.05 -17.72
N ASN A 81 4.36 5.01 -16.79
CA ASN A 81 3.56 6.23 -16.83
C ASN A 81 4.20 7.37 -17.63
N ALA A 82 5.48 7.26 -18.01
CA ALA A 82 6.12 8.26 -18.84
C ALA A 82 5.41 8.37 -20.19
N GLN A 83 5.17 9.60 -20.64
CA GLN A 83 4.38 9.88 -21.84
C GLN A 83 5.00 9.28 -23.11
N GLU A 84 6.31 9.06 -23.12
CA GLU A 84 7.07 8.51 -24.25
C GLU A 84 7.08 6.97 -24.28
N THR A 85 6.61 6.30 -23.22
CA THR A 85 6.64 4.84 -23.11
C THR A 85 5.50 4.21 -23.89
N ILE A 86 5.84 3.40 -24.89
CA ILE A 86 4.90 2.54 -25.61
C ILE A 86 4.53 1.37 -24.70
N THR A 87 3.24 1.17 -24.44
CA THR A 87 2.75 0.08 -23.58
C THR A 87 1.33 -0.32 -23.96
N THR A 88 0.90 -1.49 -23.48
CA THR A 88 -0.45 -2.02 -23.68
C THR A 88 -1.31 -1.93 -22.41
N PRO A 89 -2.65 -1.92 -22.53
CA PRO A 89 -3.54 -2.01 -21.37
C PRO A 89 -3.23 -3.17 -20.42
N GLY A 90 -2.94 -4.36 -20.98
CA GLY A 90 -2.62 -5.55 -20.20
C GLY A 90 -1.31 -5.43 -19.42
N GLU A 91 -0.26 -4.83 -20.00
CA GLU A 91 0.99 -4.58 -19.27
C GLU A 91 0.78 -3.65 -18.07
N LEU A 92 -0.01 -2.59 -18.24
CA LEU A 92 -0.32 -1.66 -17.14
C LEU A 92 -1.15 -2.33 -16.02
N LEU A 93 -2.15 -3.13 -16.39
CA LEU A 93 -2.97 -3.87 -15.42
C LEU A 93 -2.15 -4.95 -14.71
N LYS A 94 -1.26 -5.63 -15.41
CA LYS A 94 -0.34 -6.60 -14.82
C LYS A 94 0.56 -5.96 -13.77
N VAL A 95 1.22 -4.85 -14.08
CA VAL A 95 2.09 -4.16 -13.10
C VAL A 95 1.27 -3.59 -11.94
N PHE A 96 0.07 -3.08 -12.20
CA PHE A 96 -0.86 -2.67 -11.14
C PHE A 96 -1.19 -3.84 -10.19
N ASN A 97 -1.53 -5.00 -10.75
CA ASN A 97 -1.87 -6.19 -9.98
C ASN A 97 -0.67 -6.67 -9.16
N GLU A 98 0.53 -6.73 -9.75
CA GLU A 98 1.76 -7.10 -9.03
C GLU A 98 2.04 -6.19 -7.83
N ILE A 99 1.93 -4.87 -8.01
CA ILE A 99 2.12 -3.88 -6.94
C ILE A 99 1.08 -4.06 -5.83
N THR A 100 -0.19 -4.22 -6.22
CA THR A 100 -1.30 -4.29 -5.25
C THR A 100 -1.36 -5.63 -4.54
N ASP A 101 -0.97 -6.73 -5.19
CA ASP A 101 -0.79 -8.05 -4.56
C ASP A 101 0.34 -8.02 -3.55
N PHE A 102 1.49 -7.46 -3.90
CA PHE A 102 2.63 -7.31 -2.99
C PHE A 102 2.24 -6.48 -1.75
N ALA A 103 1.63 -5.33 -1.99
CA ALA A 103 1.11 -4.45 -0.95
C ALA A 103 0.16 -5.14 0.04
N GLN A 104 -0.79 -5.92 -0.49
CA GLN A 104 -1.85 -6.53 0.31
C GLN A 104 -1.38 -7.78 1.04
N LEU A 105 -0.79 -8.71 0.30
CA LEU A 105 -0.50 -10.06 0.80
C LEU A 105 0.79 -10.10 1.59
N ILE A 106 1.82 -9.40 1.12
CA ILE A 106 3.16 -9.51 1.69
C ILE A 106 3.34 -8.44 2.74
N LEU A 107 3.08 -7.17 2.43
CA LEU A 107 3.39 -6.11 3.37
C LEU A 107 2.35 -6.01 4.50
N LEU A 108 1.06 -5.93 4.17
CA LEU A 108 0.03 -5.65 5.19
C LEU A 108 -0.40 -6.86 5.99
N ASP A 109 -0.72 -7.98 5.35
CA ASP A 109 -1.26 -9.14 6.05
C ASP A 109 -0.20 -9.79 6.97
N ASP A 110 1.08 -9.86 6.55
CA ASP A 110 2.18 -10.35 7.41
C ASP A 110 2.48 -9.39 8.57
N LEU A 111 2.48 -8.07 8.32
CA LEU A 111 2.63 -7.05 9.36
C LEU A 111 1.55 -7.20 10.44
N ILE A 112 0.29 -7.25 10.02
CA ILE A 112 -0.86 -7.37 10.92
C ILE A 112 -0.73 -8.65 11.76
N THR A 113 -0.44 -9.77 11.11
CA THR A 113 -0.30 -11.07 11.79
C THR A 113 0.84 -11.05 12.81
N THR A 114 1.98 -10.44 12.46
CA THR A 114 3.14 -10.33 13.36
C THR A 114 2.83 -9.44 14.55
N LEU A 115 2.22 -8.27 14.34
CA LEU A 115 1.82 -7.36 15.41
C LEU A 115 0.75 -7.98 16.33
N GLU A 116 -0.17 -8.79 15.78
CA GLU A 116 -1.12 -9.57 16.60
C GLU A 116 -0.43 -10.61 17.46
N GLY A 117 0.56 -11.32 16.90
CA GLY A 117 1.39 -12.27 17.62
C GLY A 117 2.10 -11.61 18.80
N ILE A 118 2.76 -10.49 18.55
CA ILE A 118 3.46 -9.69 19.57
C ILE A 118 2.45 -9.18 20.62
N GLY A 119 1.31 -8.64 20.17
CA GLY A 119 0.26 -8.13 21.06
C GLY A 119 -0.36 -9.19 21.98
N SER A 120 -0.31 -10.46 21.60
CA SER A 120 -0.83 -11.56 22.43
C SER A 120 0.06 -11.94 23.63
N VAL A 121 1.34 -11.52 23.60
CA VAL A 121 2.36 -11.93 24.59
C VAL A 121 2.86 -10.77 25.47
N ILE A 122 2.49 -9.53 25.18
CA ILE A 122 2.88 -8.34 25.94
C ILE A 122 1.73 -7.80 26.80
N THR A 123 2.06 -7.05 27.85
CA THR A 123 1.08 -6.23 28.57
C THR A 123 0.76 -4.96 27.80
N GLU A 124 -0.48 -4.46 27.88
CA GLU A 124 -0.95 -3.30 27.09
C GLU A 124 -0.08 -2.03 27.24
N ASP A 125 0.60 -1.87 28.38
CA ASP A 125 1.44 -0.69 28.67
C ASP A 125 2.84 -0.73 28.01
N GLU A 126 3.28 -1.87 27.47
CA GLU A 126 4.66 -2.01 26.95
C GLU A 126 4.85 -1.44 25.54
N LEU A 127 3.81 -1.41 24.71
CA LEU A 127 3.85 -0.88 23.34
C LEU A 127 2.67 0.07 23.10
N MET A 128 2.88 1.33 23.47
CA MET A 128 1.95 2.42 23.21
C MET A 128 2.64 3.55 22.44
N ILE A 129 1.92 4.13 21.47
CA ILE A 129 2.35 5.33 20.75
C ILE A 129 1.32 6.42 21.05
N ASP A 130 1.73 7.50 21.72
CA ASP A 130 0.86 8.63 22.10
C ASP A 130 -0.46 8.21 22.77
N GLY A 131 -0.39 7.20 23.65
CA GLY A 131 -1.55 6.69 24.38
C GLY A 131 -2.43 5.72 23.57
N VAL A 132 -2.04 5.38 22.34
CA VAL A 132 -2.69 4.36 21.51
C VAL A 132 -1.94 3.04 21.68
N GLY A 133 -2.66 2.00 22.15
CA GLY A 133 -2.09 0.68 22.33
C GLY A 133 -1.93 -0.09 21.01
N LEU A 134 -1.02 -1.07 21.00
CA LEU A 134 -0.74 -1.92 19.83
C LEU A 134 -2.00 -2.51 19.19
N LYS A 135 -2.98 -2.94 20.00
CA LYS A 135 -4.25 -3.51 19.53
C LYS A 135 -5.05 -2.54 18.67
N ASP A 136 -5.11 -1.27 19.05
CA ASP A 136 -5.84 -0.25 18.30
C ASP A 136 -5.13 0.08 16.99
N VAL A 137 -3.79 0.11 17.00
CA VAL A 137 -2.98 0.24 15.79
C VAL A 137 -3.23 -0.93 14.83
N VAL A 138 -3.25 -2.17 15.33
CA VAL A 138 -3.61 -3.35 14.53
C VAL A 138 -5.00 -3.21 13.91
N ILE A 139 -5.99 -2.74 14.66
CA ILE A 139 -7.35 -2.51 14.15
C ILE A 139 -7.34 -1.49 13.00
N LEU A 140 -6.55 -0.43 13.12
CA LEU A 140 -6.42 0.59 12.07
C LEU A 140 -5.71 0.04 10.83
N LEU A 141 -4.64 -0.74 11.00
CA LEU A 141 -3.97 -1.43 9.89
C LEU A 141 -4.91 -2.40 9.18
N LYS A 142 -5.75 -3.14 9.91
CA LYS A 142 -6.80 -4.00 9.32
C LYS A 142 -7.81 -3.20 8.50
N LYS A 143 -8.31 -2.08 9.04
CA LYS A 143 -9.23 -1.19 8.32
C LYS A 143 -8.57 -0.62 7.07
N PHE A 144 -7.30 -0.21 7.16
CA PHE A 144 -6.51 0.25 6.02
C PHE A 144 -6.37 -0.84 4.95
N SER A 145 -5.95 -2.06 5.33
CA SER A 145 -5.82 -3.22 4.43
C SER A 145 -7.14 -3.53 3.70
N ILE A 146 -8.26 -3.52 4.42
CA ILE A 146 -9.60 -3.72 3.82
C ILE A 146 -9.93 -2.59 2.83
N SER A 147 -9.67 -1.33 3.22
CA SER A 147 -9.96 -0.16 2.37
C SER A 147 -9.15 -0.21 1.08
N LEU A 148 -7.87 -0.58 1.18
CA LEU A 148 -7.00 -0.77 0.01
C LEU A 148 -7.50 -1.91 -0.87
N LYS A 149 -7.88 -3.05 -0.28
CA LYS A 149 -8.48 -4.20 -1.00
C LYS A 149 -9.70 -3.77 -1.80
N LEU A 150 -10.63 -3.06 -1.20
CA LEU A 150 -11.82 -2.54 -1.87
C LEU A 150 -11.51 -1.50 -2.94
N ALA A 151 -10.48 -0.68 -2.74
CA ALA A 151 -10.10 0.37 -3.68
C ALA A 151 -9.42 -0.18 -4.95
N VAL A 152 -8.71 -1.30 -4.88
CA VAL A 152 -8.02 -1.87 -6.06
C VAL A 152 -8.83 -2.96 -6.78
N ASP A 153 -9.80 -3.58 -6.09
CA ASP A 153 -10.62 -4.69 -6.59
C ASP A 153 -11.33 -4.40 -7.95
N PRO A 154 -11.85 -3.19 -8.23
CA PRO A 154 -12.46 -2.89 -9.52
C PRO A 154 -11.51 -3.09 -10.71
N LEU A 155 -10.24 -2.70 -10.56
CA LEU A 155 -9.22 -2.88 -11.60
C LEU A 155 -8.71 -4.32 -11.65
N LYS A 156 -8.55 -4.99 -10.51
CA LYS A 156 -8.13 -6.41 -10.46
C LYS A 156 -9.07 -7.36 -11.20
N LYS A 157 -10.35 -7.03 -11.26
CA LYS A 157 -11.36 -7.83 -11.98
C LYS A 157 -11.29 -7.69 -13.49
N LEU A 158 -10.56 -6.70 -14.00
CA LEU A 158 -10.37 -6.47 -15.42
C LEU A 158 -9.25 -7.40 -15.91
N LYS A 159 -9.59 -8.36 -16.79
CA LYS A 159 -8.61 -9.28 -17.41
C LYS A 159 -8.03 -8.69 -18.68
N ASP A 160 -6.76 -8.98 -18.92
CA ASP A 160 -5.80 -8.20 -19.72
C ASP A 160 -6.16 -7.82 -21.17
N GLU A 161 -7.16 -8.42 -21.84
CA GLU A 161 -7.30 -8.25 -23.31
C GLU A 161 -8.68 -7.77 -23.82
N GLU A 162 -9.76 -7.86 -23.03
CA GLU A 162 -11.13 -7.50 -23.46
C GLU A 162 -11.76 -6.34 -22.68
N VAL A 163 -10.95 -5.50 -22.06
CA VAL A 163 -11.44 -4.36 -21.29
C VAL A 163 -11.87 -3.24 -22.23
N SER A 164 -13.12 -2.81 -22.12
CA SER A 164 -13.66 -1.64 -22.81
C SER A 164 -13.44 -0.35 -21.99
N VAL A 165 -13.39 0.80 -22.67
CA VAL A 165 -13.29 2.12 -22.03
C VAL A 165 -14.42 2.35 -21.02
N ILE A 166 -15.64 1.92 -21.34
CA ILE A 166 -16.81 2.03 -20.45
C ILE A 166 -16.62 1.25 -19.15
N GLN A 167 -15.97 0.07 -19.19
CA GLN A 167 -15.66 -0.68 -17.97
C GLN A 167 -14.60 0.01 -17.11
N LEU A 168 -13.64 0.69 -17.74
CA LEU A 168 -12.63 1.48 -17.05
C LEU A 168 -13.23 2.73 -16.40
N GLU A 169 -14.09 3.48 -17.09
CA GLU A 169 -14.81 4.64 -16.52
C GLU A 169 -15.67 4.23 -15.32
N LYS A 170 -16.39 3.11 -15.41
CA LYS A 170 -17.14 2.57 -14.25
C LYS A 170 -16.23 2.22 -13.08
N SER A 171 -15.07 1.65 -13.37
CA SER A 171 -14.08 1.32 -12.33
C SER A 171 -13.52 2.58 -11.69
N GLU A 172 -13.24 3.63 -12.47
CA GLU A 172 -12.76 4.92 -11.97
C GLU A 172 -13.75 5.56 -10.99
N VAL A 173 -15.05 5.53 -11.29
CA VAL A 173 -16.09 6.06 -10.38
C VAL A 173 -16.05 5.32 -9.05
N ILE A 174 -16.06 3.98 -9.08
CA ILE A 174 -16.01 3.17 -7.86
C ILE A 174 -14.71 3.44 -7.09
N ILE A 175 -13.58 3.52 -7.79
CA ILE A 175 -12.27 3.77 -7.19
C ILE A 175 -12.23 5.13 -6.50
N THR A 176 -12.75 6.17 -7.15
CA THR A 176 -12.78 7.53 -6.59
C THR A 176 -13.55 7.56 -5.28
N GLU A 177 -14.69 6.87 -5.20
CA GLU A 177 -15.46 6.76 -3.95
C GLU A 177 -14.68 6.03 -2.84
N ARG A 178 -13.89 5.00 -3.20
CA ARG A 178 -13.10 4.21 -2.25
C ARG A 178 -11.80 4.89 -1.83
N VAL A 179 -11.23 5.72 -2.70
CA VAL A 179 -10.00 6.48 -2.46
C VAL A 179 -10.17 7.44 -1.28
N GLU A 180 -11.35 8.04 -1.10
CA GLU A 180 -11.61 8.93 0.04
C GLU A 180 -11.61 8.19 1.38
N ASP A 181 -12.17 6.98 1.45
CA ASP A 181 -12.06 6.15 2.65
C ASP A 181 -10.61 5.70 2.89
N LEU A 182 -9.87 5.33 1.83
CA LEU A 182 -8.45 4.98 1.93
C LEU A 182 -7.61 6.14 2.47
N LYS A 183 -7.79 7.35 1.94
CA LYS A 183 -7.14 8.58 2.43
C LYS A 183 -7.41 8.80 3.91
N LYS A 184 -8.67 8.67 4.32
CA LYS A 184 -9.06 8.79 5.73
C LYS A 184 -8.29 7.79 6.60
N ARG A 185 -8.13 6.52 6.17
CA ARG A 185 -7.36 5.52 6.92
C ARG A 185 -5.88 5.85 7.00
N VAL A 186 -5.29 6.40 5.93
CA VAL A 186 -3.89 6.86 5.96
C VAL A 186 -3.73 7.99 6.98
N THR A 187 -4.63 8.98 6.99
CA THR A 187 -4.60 10.06 7.98
C THR A 187 -4.79 9.57 9.41
N GLU A 188 -5.68 8.58 9.64
CA GLU A 188 -5.84 7.93 10.95
C GLU A 188 -4.52 7.29 11.43
N LEU A 189 -3.73 6.67 10.53
CA LEU A 189 -2.42 6.11 10.85
C LEU A 189 -1.34 7.18 11.07
N GLU A 190 -1.33 8.23 10.26
CA GLU A 190 -0.38 9.36 10.37
C GLU A 190 -0.55 10.11 11.69
N ASN A 191 -1.78 10.28 12.18
CA ASN A 191 -2.08 10.96 13.44
C ASN A 191 -1.62 10.20 14.68
N ILE A 192 -1.25 8.92 14.54
CA ILE A 192 -0.68 8.14 15.66
C ILE A 192 0.82 8.33 15.75
N ILE A 193 1.47 8.73 14.65
CA ILE A 193 2.93 8.77 14.55
C ILE A 193 3.49 10.19 14.74
N ASN A 194 2.65 11.23 14.53
CA ASN A 194 3.03 12.65 14.63
C ASN A 194 2.43 13.33 15.85
#